data_AF-A0A7S0GVG9-F1
#
_entry.id   AF-A0A7S0GVG9-F1
#
_cell.length_a   1.000
_cell.length_b   1.000
_cell.length_c   1.000
_cell.angle_alpha   90.00
_cell.angle_beta   90.00
_cell.angle_gamma   90.00
#
_symmetry.space_group_name_H-M   'P 1'
#
loop_
_entity.id
_entity.type
_entity.pdbx_description
1 polymer ?
#
loop_
_entity_poly.entity_id
_entity_poly.type
_entity_poly.pdbx_seq_one_letter_code
_entity_poly.pdbx_strand_id
1 'polypeptide(L)'
;IVAAPKDLLRHKLAVSQKSDFGSNWRFQRVFSEMYPEELEDNEKIRRVIFCSGKVYYEALTMRRELGVKDCALIRIEQISPFPFDRVANEIKNYPNAEVIWLQEEPKNQGCWVYVRERIEAATRDLNEDEVRPGYVGRKAMAATAEGYGVAHTREQDRILRHAFSDAWKLNDMAREIPA
;
A
#
# COMPACT_ATOMS: atom_id res chain seq x y z
N ILE A 1 -10.71 -16.81 -5.01
CA ILE A 1 -9.77 -17.02 -3.87
C ILE A 1 -9.88 -15.81 -2.96
N VAL A 2 -9.95 -16.00 -1.65
CA VAL A 2 -10.01 -14.91 -0.65
C VAL A 2 -8.93 -15.16 0.40
N ALA A 3 -8.03 -14.19 0.58
CA ALA A 3 -7.09 -14.19 1.70
C ALA A 3 -7.82 -13.68 2.95
N ALA A 4 -8.44 -14.58 3.70
CA ALA A 4 -9.22 -14.22 4.87
C ALA A 4 -8.32 -13.68 6.00
N PRO A 5 -8.74 -12.62 6.71
CA PRO A 5 -7.94 -12.01 7.76
C PRO A 5 -7.99 -12.82 9.06
N LYS A 6 -6.96 -12.66 9.90
CA LYS A 6 -6.94 -13.12 11.29
C LYS A 6 -7.08 -11.93 12.25
N ASP A 7 -6.15 -10.98 12.17
CA ASP A 7 -6.07 -9.85 13.09
C ASP A 7 -7.25 -8.88 12.94
N LEU A 8 -7.76 -8.72 11.71
CA LEU A 8 -8.85 -7.77 11.43
C LEU A 8 -10.19 -8.20 12.05
N LEU A 9 -10.34 -9.44 12.49
CA LEU A 9 -11.58 -9.91 13.11
C LEU A 9 -11.94 -9.15 14.39
N ARG A 10 -10.95 -8.53 15.04
CA ARG A 10 -11.13 -7.77 16.30
C ARG A 10 -10.51 -6.38 16.25
N HIS A 11 -10.06 -5.94 15.07
CA HIS A 11 -9.35 -4.68 14.93
C HIS A 11 -10.33 -3.50 15.00
N LYS A 12 -10.08 -2.53 15.88
CA LYS A 12 -11.03 -1.43 16.16
C LYS A 12 -11.34 -0.55 14.95
N LEU A 13 -10.39 -0.42 14.02
CA LEU A 13 -10.59 0.33 12.78
C LEU A 13 -11.18 -0.52 11.64
N ALA A 14 -11.20 -1.85 11.78
CA ALA A 14 -11.74 -2.76 10.76
C ALA A 14 -13.21 -3.05 11.03
N VAL A 15 -14.01 -1.98 11.10
CA VAL A 15 -15.46 -2.04 11.36
C VAL A 15 -16.22 -1.38 10.21
N SER A 16 -17.42 -1.87 9.93
CA SER A 16 -18.31 -1.29 8.92
C SER A 16 -19.64 -0.92 9.56
N GLN A 17 -20.27 0.13 9.05
CA GLN A 17 -21.60 0.54 9.48
C GLN A 17 -22.65 -0.34 8.80
N LYS A 18 -23.84 -0.45 9.40
CA LYS A 18 -24.97 -1.19 8.79
C LYS A 18 -25.32 -0.63 7.40
N SER A 19 -25.17 0.68 7.20
CA SER A 19 -25.40 1.35 5.93
C SER A 19 -24.51 0.83 4.80
N ASP A 20 -23.31 0.34 5.11
CA ASP A 20 -22.33 -0.13 4.12
C ASP A 20 -22.76 -1.46 3.47
N PHE A 21 -23.79 -2.11 4.03
CA PHE A 21 -24.43 -3.33 3.50
C PHE A 21 -25.78 -3.06 2.83
N GLY A 22 -26.12 -1.77 2.60
CA GLY A 22 -27.34 -1.38 1.90
C GLY A 22 -27.30 -1.70 0.40
N SER A 23 -28.46 -1.67 -0.25
CA SER A 23 -28.62 -2.00 -1.69
C SER A 23 -27.83 -1.10 -2.65
N ASN A 24 -27.40 0.08 -2.19
CA ASN A 24 -26.61 1.01 -2.98
C ASN A 24 -25.11 0.68 -2.96
N TRP A 25 -24.68 -0.26 -2.11
CA TRP A 25 -23.30 -0.67 -1.99
C TRP A 25 -23.01 -1.95 -2.76
N ARG A 26 -21.78 -2.03 -3.26
CA ARG A 26 -21.21 -3.19 -3.94
C ARG A 26 -19.79 -3.39 -3.46
N PHE A 27 -19.23 -4.56 -3.75
CA PHE A 27 -17.82 -4.79 -3.54
C PHE A 27 -16.97 -3.72 -4.25
N GLN A 28 -16.13 -3.04 -3.48
CA GLN A 28 -15.20 -2.04 -3.99
C GLN A 28 -13.87 -2.72 -4.29
N ARG A 29 -13.48 -2.72 -5.56
CA ARG A 29 -12.23 -3.35 -6.02
C ARG A 29 -10.99 -2.58 -5.54
N VAL A 30 -11.15 -1.27 -5.36
CA VAL A 30 -10.15 -0.34 -4.83
C VAL A 30 -10.88 0.58 -3.86
N PHE A 31 -10.33 0.78 -2.66
CA PHE A 31 -10.75 1.85 -1.76
C PHE A 31 -9.75 2.99 -1.86
N SER A 32 -10.25 4.17 -2.21
CA SER A 32 -9.54 5.46 -2.15
C SER A 32 -9.10 5.77 -0.70
N GLU A 33 -8.36 6.88 -0.53
CA GLU A 33 -8.02 7.39 0.80
C GLU A 33 -9.28 7.57 1.65
N MET A 34 -9.31 6.95 2.84
CA MET A 34 -10.47 6.94 3.72
C MET A 34 -10.53 8.15 4.65
N TYR A 35 -9.38 8.82 4.87
CA TYR A 35 -9.25 9.97 5.78
C TYR A 35 -8.61 11.16 5.05
N PRO A 36 -9.23 11.67 3.97
CA PRO A 36 -8.68 12.80 3.20
C PRO A 36 -8.54 14.07 4.04
N GLU A 37 -9.34 14.24 5.09
CA GLU A 37 -9.25 15.36 6.04
C GLU A 37 -7.97 15.35 6.90
N GLU A 38 -7.28 14.21 6.98
CA GLU A 38 -5.98 14.11 7.66
C GLU A 38 -4.80 14.49 6.75
N LEU A 39 -5.04 14.70 5.45
CA LEU A 39 -4.03 14.95 4.45
C LEU A 39 -3.97 16.41 4.00
N GLU A 40 -2.84 16.76 3.38
CA GLU A 40 -2.70 17.97 2.59
C GLU A 40 -3.54 17.89 1.31
N ASP A 41 -3.67 19.03 0.61
CA ASP A 41 -4.32 19.09 -0.69
C ASP A 41 -3.72 18.07 -1.67
N ASN A 42 -4.56 17.54 -2.56
CA ASN A 42 -4.21 16.51 -3.53
C ASN A 42 -2.93 16.83 -4.34
N GLU A 43 -2.71 18.09 -4.70
CA GLU A 43 -1.54 18.58 -5.44
C GLU A 43 -0.26 18.57 -4.61
N LYS A 44 -0.36 18.58 -3.28
CA LYS A 44 0.77 18.51 -2.34
C LYS A 44 1.10 17.08 -1.90
N ILE A 45 0.25 16.11 -2.28
CA ILE A 45 0.54 14.70 -2.02
C ILE A 45 1.74 14.29 -2.85
N ARG A 46 2.84 13.99 -2.17
CA ARG A 46 4.09 13.55 -2.79
C ARG A 46 4.12 12.05 -3.05
N ARG A 47 3.25 11.27 -2.39
CA ARG A 47 3.26 9.81 -2.49
C ARG A 47 1.87 9.18 -2.37
N VAL A 48 1.59 8.26 -3.29
CA VAL A 48 0.49 7.31 -3.20
C VAL A 48 1.05 5.94 -2.81
N ILE A 49 0.57 5.41 -1.70
CA ILE A 49 0.95 4.11 -1.15
C ILE A 49 -0.19 3.14 -1.41
N PHE A 50 -0.02 2.26 -2.40
CA PHE A 50 -0.90 1.13 -2.61
C PHE A 50 -0.57 0.00 -1.66
N CYS A 51 -1.60 -0.66 -1.13
CA CYS A 51 -1.44 -1.87 -0.34
C CYS A 51 -2.69 -2.76 -0.46
N SER A 52 -2.65 -3.94 0.16
CA SER A 52 -3.79 -4.85 0.25
C SER A 52 -3.83 -5.51 1.62
N GLY A 53 -5.03 -5.74 2.15
CA GLY A 53 -5.21 -6.45 3.41
C GLY A 53 -4.80 -5.65 4.65
N LYS A 54 -4.34 -6.35 5.68
CA LYS A 54 -4.21 -5.79 7.04
C LYS A 54 -3.14 -4.71 7.18
N VAL A 55 -2.10 -4.75 6.34
CA VAL A 55 -0.98 -3.79 6.40
C VAL A 55 -1.45 -2.34 6.26
N TYR A 56 -2.61 -2.10 5.62
CA TYR A 56 -3.25 -0.78 5.56
C TYR A 56 -3.45 -0.16 6.95
N TYR A 57 -3.97 -0.91 7.91
CA TYR A 57 -4.30 -0.38 9.23
C TYR A 57 -3.04 -0.08 10.05
N GLU A 58 -2.01 -0.90 9.87
CA GLU A 58 -0.69 -0.69 10.48
C GLU A 58 -0.01 0.54 9.86
N ALA A 59 -0.10 0.70 8.54
CA ALA A 59 0.42 1.87 7.82
C ALA A 59 -0.31 3.16 8.20
N LEU A 60 -1.63 3.12 8.32
CA LEU A 60 -2.43 4.26 8.78
C LEU A 60 -2.06 4.68 10.20
N THR A 61 -1.86 3.71 11.09
CA THR A 61 -1.41 3.97 12.46
C THR A 61 -0.03 4.63 12.45
N MET A 62 0.92 4.08 11.69
CA MET A 62 2.25 4.66 11.52
C MET A 62 2.22 6.06 10.92
N ARG A 63 1.39 6.32 9.89
CA ARG A 63 1.23 7.65 9.29
C ARG A 63 0.82 8.69 10.34
N ARG A 64 -0.16 8.34 11.17
CA ARG A 64 -0.66 9.19 12.26
C ARG A 64 0.39 9.42 13.34
N GLU A 65 1.12 8.37 13.75
CA GLU A 65 2.21 8.47 14.72
C GLU A 65 3.35 9.39 14.24
N LEU A 66 3.66 9.34 12.94
CA LEU A 66 4.68 10.19 12.32
C LEU A 66 4.17 11.60 11.96
N GLY A 67 2.87 11.85 12.07
CA GLY A 67 2.25 13.13 11.68
C GLY A 67 2.37 13.44 10.18
N VAL A 68 2.47 12.41 9.33
CA VAL A 68 2.68 12.57 7.89
C VAL A 68 1.35 12.85 7.19
N LYS A 69 1.30 13.94 6.42
CA LYS A 69 0.07 14.42 5.74
C LYS A 69 0.15 14.45 4.23
N ASP A 70 1.31 14.15 3.65
CA ASP A 70 1.58 14.24 2.21
C ASP A 70 1.66 12.86 1.53
N CYS A 71 1.18 11.81 2.22
CA CYS A 71 1.18 10.43 1.75
C CYS A 71 -0.23 9.81 1.84
N ALA A 72 -0.84 9.55 0.68
CA ALA A 72 -2.15 8.91 0.58
C ALA A 72 -2.04 7.38 0.65
N LEU A 73 -2.96 6.72 1.35
CA LEU A 73 -3.05 5.26 1.47
C LEU A 73 -4.25 4.74 0.68
N ILE A 74 -3.99 3.88 -0.30
CA ILE A 74 -5.01 3.34 -1.20
C ILE A 74 -4.98 1.81 -1.13
N ARG A 75 -6.16 1.18 -0.97
CA ARG A 75 -6.25 -0.28 -0.88
C ARG A 75 -6.72 -0.89 -2.18
N ILE A 76 -5.98 -1.87 -2.70
CA ILE A 76 -6.39 -2.72 -3.81
C ILE A 76 -6.96 -4.02 -3.22
N GLU A 77 -8.28 -4.10 -3.08
CA GLU A 77 -8.96 -5.26 -2.49
C GLU A 77 -9.14 -6.42 -3.49
N GLN A 78 -9.21 -6.10 -4.78
CA GLN A 78 -9.22 -7.10 -5.85
C GLN A 78 -7.90 -7.11 -6.60
N ILE A 79 -7.07 -8.11 -6.34
CA ILE A 79 -5.79 -8.28 -7.05
C ILE A 79 -6.01 -8.84 -8.46
N SER A 80 -6.88 -9.84 -8.62
CA SER A 80 -7.17 -10.47 -9.91
C SER A 80 -8.67 -10.71 -10.13
N PRO A 81 -9.25 -10.31 -11.28
CA PRO A 81 -8.65 -9.49 -12.34
C PRO A 81 -8.23 -8.09 -11.85
N PHE A 82 -7.11 -7.58 -12.33
CA PHE A 82 -6.54 -6.32 -11.83
C PHE A 82 -7.39 -5.10 -12.22
N PRO A 83 -7.69 -4.18 -11.29
CA PRO A 83 -8.62 -3.07 -11.51
C PRO A 83 -7.94 -1.85 -12.17
N PHE A 84 -7.44 -1.99 -13.40
CA PHE A 84 -6.71 -0.94 -14.13
C PHE A 84 -7.44 0.41 -14.14
N ASP A 85 -8.74 0.38 -14.45
CA ASP A 85 -9.60 1.57 -14.50
C ASP A 85 -9.62 2.35 -13.19
N ARG A 86 -9.68 1.64 -12.06
CA ARG A 86 -9.76 2.25 -10.73
C ARG A 86 -8.41 2.77 -10.28
N VAL A 87 -7.35 1.98 -10.47
CA VAL A 87 -5.98 2.41 -10.13
C VAL A 87 -5.59 3.66 -10.90
N ALA A 88 -5.88 3.71 -12.21
CA ALA A 88 -5.63 4.89 -13.02
C ALA A 88 -6.40 6.12 -12.50
N ASN A 89 -7.69 5.95 -12.17
CA ASN A 89 -8.51 7.06 -11.66
C ASN A 89 -8.05 7.57 -10.29
N GLU A 90 -7.59 6.70 -9.41
CA GLU A 90 -7.04 7.13 -8.12
C GLU A 90 -5.78 7.99 -8.29
N ILE A 91 -4.88 7.58 -9.19
CA ILE A 91 -3.59 8.27 -9.38
C ILE A 91 -3.78 9.62 -10.06
N LYS A 92 -4.80 9.78 -10.91
CA LYS A 92 -5.18 11.08 -11.48
C LYS A 92 -5.46 12.15 -10.41
N ASN A 93 -5.91 11.74 -9.23
CA ASN A 93 -6.17 12.68 -8.14
C ASN A 93 -4.89 13.25 -7.54
N TYR A 94 -3.73 12.63 -7.77
CA TYR A 94 -2.46 12.97 -7.14
C TYR A 94 -1.36 13.17 -8.20
N PRO A 95 -1.41 14.25 -8.99
CA PRO A 95 -0.58 14.41 -10.20
C PRO A 95 0.93 14.45 -9.93
N ASN A 96 1.33 14.92 -8.74
CA ASN A 96 2.73 15.05 -8.33
C ASN A 96 3.24 13.85 -7.52
N ALA A 97 2.39 12.85 -7.29
CA ALA A 97 2.72 11.77 -6.38
C ALA A 97 3.55 10.69 -7.07
N GLU A 98 4.62 10.27 -6.40
CA GLU A 98 5.25 9.00 -6.70
C GLU A 98 4.38 7.85 -6.19
N VAL A 99 4.52 6.68 -6.82
CA VAL A 99 3.71 5.51 -6.47
C VAL A 99 4.58 4.47 -5.80
N ILE A 100 4.12 3.91 -4.68
CA ILE A 100 4.75 2.74 -4.05
C ILE A 100 3.73 1.64 -3.76
N TRP A 101 4.21 0.40 -3.72
CA TRP A 101 3.48 -0.76 -3.21
C TRP A 101 4.04 -1.17 -1.85
N LEU A 102 3.20 -1.09 -0.83
CA LEU A 102 3.47 -1.56 0.51
C LEU A 102 2.87 -2.95 0.73
N GLN A 103 3.71 -3.91 1.13
CA GLN A 103 3.25 -5.21 1.59
C GLN A 103 4.09 -5.73 2.76
N GLU A 104 3.50 -6.58 3.59
CA GLU A 104 4.21 -7.22 4.68
C GLU A 104 4.92 -8.50 4.21
N GLU A 105 4.42 -9.16 3.17
CA GLU A 105 5.02 -10.37 2.63
C GLU A 105 6.41 -10.10 2.01
N PRO A 106 7.33 -11.08 2.01
CA PRO A 106 8.61 -11.01 1.31
C PRO A 106 8.47 -10.57 -0.15
N LYS A 107 9.45 -9.83 -0.70
CA LYS A 107 9.40 -9.28 -2.08
C LYS A 107 9.12 -10.32 -3.18
N ASN A 108 9.58 -11.56 -3.00
CA ASN A 108 9.34 -12.69 -3.89
C ASN A 108 8.01 -13.43 -3.62
N GLN A 109 7.20 -12.92 -2.69
CA GLN A 109 5.90 -13.43 -2.27
C GLN A 109 4.88 -12.29 -2.27
N GLY A 110 3.66 -12.59 -1.80
CA GLY A 110 2.57 -11.62 -1.82
C GLY A 110 2.18 -11.22 -3.24
N CYS A 111 1.80 -9.96 -3.41
CA CYS A 111 1.24 -9.49 -4.68
C CYS A 111 2.24 -8.74 -5.54
N TRP A 112 3.39 -8.32 -5.00
CA TRP A 112 4.33 -7.40 -5.65
C TRP A 112 4.66 -7.78 -7.10
N VAL A 113 5.12 -9.01 -7.33
CA VAL A 113 5.51 -9.49 -8.67
C VAL A 113 4.35 -9.42 -9.66
N TYR A 114 3.11 -9.63 -9.19
CA TYR A 114 1.92 -9.55 -10.04
C TYR A 114 1.47 -8.11 -10.29
N VAL A 115 1.46 -7.25 -9.27
CA VAL A 115 0.87 -5.90 -9.36
C VAL A 115 1.81 -4.87 -9.97
N ARG A 116 3.14 -5.03 -9.85
CA ARG A 116 4.13 -4.04 -10.31
C ARG A 116 3.89 -3.60 -11.75
N GLU A 117 3.94 -4.54 -12.70
CA GLU A 117 3.78 -4.24 -14.13
C GLU A 117 2.37 -3.75 -14.47
N ARG A 118 1.38 -4.12 -13.65
CA ARG A 118 -0.03 -3.75 -13.88
C ARG A 118 -0.34 -2.36 -13.38
N ILE A 119 0.26 -1.94 -12.27
CA ILE A 119 0.23 -0.56 -11.79
C ILE A 119 0.93 0.33 -12.82
N GLU A 120 2.13 -0.06 -13.26
CA GLU A 120 2.89 0.63 -14.31
C GLU A 120 2.09 0.77 -15.62
N ALA A 121 1.38 -0.28 -16.04
CA ALA A 121 0.49 -0.21 -17.20
C ALA A 121 -0.75 0.66 -16.95
N ALA A 122 -1.31 0.69 -15.74
CA ALA A 122 -2.47 1.51 -15.40
C ALA A 122 -2.13 3.02 -15.34
N THR A 123 -0.88 3.37 -15.08
CA THR A 123 -0.42 4.76 -14.94
C THR A 123 0.21 5.35 -16.19
N ARG A 124 0.46 4.53 -17.22
CA ARG A 124 1.18 4.92 -18.44
C ARG A 124 0.62 6.15 -19.14
N ASP A 125 -0.71 6.33 -19.13
CA ASP A 125 -1.38 7.44 -19.83
C ASP A 125 -1.43 8.74 -19.00
N LEU A 126 -0.95 8.74 -17.75
CA LEU A 126 -1.12 9.85 -16.81
C LEU A 126 0.07 10.79 -16.72
N ASN A 127 1.28 10.28 -16.94
CA ASN A 127 2.50 11.07 -16.95
C ASN A 127 3.35 10.55 -18.11
N GLU A 128 3.89 11.47 -18.90
CA GLU A 128 4.74 11.17 -20.07
C GLU A 128 5.99 10.34 -19.70
N ASP A 129 6.28 10.20 -18.40
CA ASP A 129 7.25 9.29 -17.81
C ASP A 129 6.60 8.02 -17.24
N GLU A 130 7.22 6.88 -17.50
CA GLU A 130 6.82 5.55 -17.01
C GLU A 130 6.82 5.54 -15.46
N VAL A 131 5.65 5.74 -14.84
CA VAL A 131 5.48 5.66 -13.38
C VAL A 131 5.72 4.21 -12.95
N ARG A 132 6.98 3.92 -12.61
CA ARG A 132 7.38 2.64 -12.04
C ARG A 132 7.07 2.67 -10.54
N PRO A 133 6.15 1.82 -10.05
CA PRO A 133 5.88 1.79 -8.62
C PRO A 133 7.13 1.34 -7.87
N GLY A 134 7.40 1.97 -6.74
CA GLY A 134 8.42 1.55 -5.79
C GLY A 134 7.98 0.33 -4.97
N TYR A 135 8.94 -0.45 -4.47
CA TYR A 135 8.65 -1.53 -3.52
C TYR A 135 8.98 -1.14 -2.08
N VAL A 136 8.02 -1.29 -1.18
CA VAL A 136 8.25 -1.26 0.27
C VAL A 136 7.69 -2.52 0.91
N GLY A 137 8.56 -3.29 1.54
CA GLY A 137 8.17 -4.52 2.22
C GLY A 137 9.37 -5.32 2.68
N ARG A 138 9.14 -6.56 3.09
CA ARG A 138 10.20 -7.46 3.55
C ARG A 138 11.13 -7.83 2.38
N LYS A 139 12.42 -8.01 2.67
CA LYS A 139 13.38 -8.53 1.68
C LYS A 139 12.90 -9.90 1.16
N ALA A 140 13.38 -10.30 -0.02
CA ALA A 140 13.08 -11.63 -0.55
C ALA A 140 13.59 -12.71 0.42
N MET A 141 12.75 -13.72 0.69
CA MET A 141 13.05 -14.80 1.64
C MET A 141 12.53 -16.14 1.12
N ALA A 142 13.22 -17.22 1.52
CA ALA A 142 12.74 -18.58 1.29
C ALA A 142 11.56 -18.94 2.20
N ALA A 143 11.59 -18.48 3.45
CA ALA A 143 10.49 -18.62 4.39
C ALA A 143 9.42 -17.54 4.18
N THR A 144 8.19 -17.81 4.64
CA THR A 144 7.07 -16.86 4.54
C THR A 144 7.17 -15.72 5.56
N ALA A 145 7.80 -15.96 6.70
CA ALA A 145 7.97 -14.96 7.77
C ALA A 145 9.18 -15.29 8.66
N GLU A 146 9.62 -14.27 9.41
CA GLU A 146 10.60 -14.43 10.48
C GLU A 146 10.07 -15.30 11.62
N GLY A 147 10.85 -16.28 12.04
CA GLY A 147 10.48 -17.23 13.10
C GLY A 147 10.65 -16.67 14.52
N TYR A 148 11.38 -15.56 14.67
CA TYR A 148 11.62 -14.91 15.96
C TYR A 148 10.78 -13.64 16.10
N GLY A 149 9.90 -13.61 17.09
CA GLY A 149 8.91 -12.54 17.25
C GLY A 149 9.50 -11.14 17.36
N VAL A 150 10.62 -10.96 18.08
CA VAL A 150 11.26 -9.64 18.22
C VAL A 150 11.82 -9.15 16.89
N ALA A 151 12.46 -10.04 16.11
CA ALA A 151 12.95 -9.72 14.77
C ALA A 151 11.79 -9.39 13.83
N HIS A 152 10.71 -10.17 13.89
CA HIS A 152 9.50 -9.93 13.11
C HIS A 152 8.90 -8.54 13.37
N THR A 153 8.72 -8.17 14.65
CA THR A 153 8.18 -6.86 15.04
C THR A 153 9.10 -5.72 14.61
N ARG A 154 10.41 -5.86 14.80
CA ARG A 154 11.40 -4.86 14.37
C ARG A 154 11.36 -4.65 12.86
N GLU A 155 11.26 -5.74 12.10
CA GLU A 155 11.15 -5.67 10.64
C GLU A 155 9.83 -5.04 10.20
N GLN A 156 8.71 -5.36 10.88
CA GLN A 156 7.41 -4.75 10.62
C GLN A 156 7.45 -3.22 10.85
N ASP A 157 7.97 -2.75 11.99
CA ASP A 157 8.14 -1.32 12.25
C ASP A 157 9.04 -0.65 11.20
N ARG A 158 10.14 -1.32 10.81
CA ARG A 158 11.05 -0.84 9.77
C ARG A 158 10.32 -0.60 8.44
N ILE A 159 9.56 -1.59 7.94
CA ILE A 159 8.86 -1.44 6.64
C ILE A 159 7.80 -0.33 6.69
N LEU A 160 7.08 -0.20 7.80
CA LEU A 160 6.01 0.80 7.96
C LEU A 160 6.60 2.22 8.00
N ARG A 161 7.66 2.45 8.79
CA ARG A 161 8.36 3.74 8.80
C ARG A 161 8.96 4.06 7.43
N HIS A 162 9.52 3.05 6.77
CA HIS A 162 10.15 3.23 5.48
C HIS A 162 9.16 3.72 4.41
N ALA A 163 7.91 3.24 4.45
CA ALA A 163 6.84 3.64 3.54
C ALA A 163 6.57 5.16 3.54
N PHE A 164 6.85 5.85 4.64
CA PHE A 164 6.65 7.30 4.80
C PHE A 164 7.96 8.11 4.75
N SER A 165 9.12 7.47 4.75
CA SER A 165 10.43 8.13 4.68
C SER A 165 10.77 8.58 3.24
N ASP A 166 11.71 9.52 3.06
CA ASP A 166 12.27 9.86 1.72
C ASP A 166 13.33 8.86 1.25
N ALA A 167 13.87 8.07 2.17
CA ALA A 167 14.93 7.10 1.92
C ALA A 167 14.45 5.84 1.19
N TRP A 168 13.15 5.69 0.88
CA TRP A 168 12.64 4.50 0.17
C TRP A 168 13.25 4.32 -1.22
N LYS A 169 13.56 5.44 -1.89
CA LYS A 169 14.18 5.45 -3.23
C LYS A 169 15.56 4.79 -3.29
N LEU A 170 16.29 4.74 -2.17
CA LEU A 170 17.63 4.16 -2.11
C LEU A 170 17.62 2.62 -2.24
N ASN A 171 16.51 1.96 -1.90
CA ASN A 171 16.39 0.51 -1.96
C ASN A 171 16.02 -0.05 -3.36
N ASP A 172 15.55 0.78 -4.29
CA ASP A 172 15.34 0.36 -5.69
C ASP A 172 16.62 0.45 -6.53
N MET A 173 17.60 1.27 -6.12
CA MET A 173 18.89 1.40 -6.82
C MET A 173 20.02 0.57 -6.19
N ALA A 174 19.96 0.25 -4.91
CA ALA A 174 20.99 -0.54 -4.24
C ALA A 174 20.71 -2.05 -4.37
N ARG A 175 21.42 -2.70 -5.30
CA ARG A 175 21.81 -4.10 -5.15
C ARG A 175 22.32 -4.30 -3.72
N GLU A 176 21.72 -5.25 -3.00
CA GLU A 176 22.21 -5.83 -1.74
C GLU A 176 22.78 -4.84 -0.71
N ILE A 177 21.93 -4.36 0.21
CA ILE A 177 22.45 -3.79 1.46
C ILE A 177 22.87 -4.97 2.38
N PRO A 178 24.14 -5.01 2.87
CA PRO A 178 24.62 -6.09 3.73
C PRO A 178 23.84 -6.16 5.04
N ALA A 179 23.94 -7.33 5.67
CA ALA A 179 23.25 -7.70 6.92
C ALA A 179 23.44 -6.72 8.07
#